data_AF-A0A7X7YQL1-F1
#
_entry.id   AF-A0A7X7YQL1-F1
#
_cell.length_a   1.000
_cell.length_b   1.000
_cell.length_c   1.000
_cell.angle_alpha   90.00
_cell.angle_beta   90.00
_cell.angle_gamma   90.00
#
_symmetry.space_group_name_H-M   'P 1'
#
loop_
_entity.id
_entity.type
_entity.pdbx_description
1 polymer ?
#
loop_
_entity_poly.entity_id
_entity_poly.type
_entity_poly.pdbx_seq_one_letter_code
_entity_poly.pdbx_strand_id
1 'polypeptide(L)'
;MKRFLYILLFLTSWVSVWTIEPIKIAVVSDVHYLSSQLAGKGTALEKYETATGRNTEDLHAVLDKVISDLLDECPDILLIPGDITNNGEKQSHLDFKEKLLPLTKNGTQVFVVPGNHDINVPTAKKYIGDKAEPIESVSAEEFAAIYSDFGYGKVVKRDTASLSYLAFINDSLWLLCFDTNRYNEYRTSSISSGRILPQTLNWALDILHEAKEKNIDVIGMIHHGLVEHMPYQSAFFSEYLIDDWKKNAEILADNGLKIVFTGHFHANDITSFTSPAGNTITDVETGSLAQYPFPYRLILLENNTLKINTHVVNSIPSKPQLAAEYREKLRKQTEASASSKINNLNIPLPKEIRQALIDVIVEMNLLHVCGDEHLTEEMLQVIQIFEKIMGQENFDPTSFQPDYPPADNNVELAL
;
A
#
# COMPACT_ATOMS: atom_id res chain seq x y z
N MET A 1 -10.11 19.16 67.80
CA MET A 1 -10.16 18.05 66.82
C MET A 1 -11.04 18.29 65.58
N LYS A 2 -11.43 19.53 65.23
CA LYS A 2 -12.25 19.82 64.02
C LYS A 2 -11.59 20.76 63.00
N ARG A 3 -10.28 21.04 63.15
CA ARG A 3 -9.50 21.90 62.23
C ARG A 3 -8.40 21.17 61.44
N PHE A 4 -8.19 19.88 61.69
CA PHE A 4 -7.19 19.08 60.98
C PHE A 4 -7.77 18.22 59.84
N LEU A 5 -9.09 18.11 59.75
CA LEU A 5 -9.76 17.25 58.75
C LEU A 5 -9.96 17.95 57.38
N TYR A 6 -9.76 19.26 57.30
CA TYR A 6 -9.92 20.02 56.06
C TYR A 6 -8.65 20.10 55.20
N ILE A 7 -7.49 19.71 55.74
CA ILE A 7 -6.21 19.70 55.01
C ILE A 7 -5.98 18.36 54.28
N LEU A 8 -6.70 17.29 54.64
CA LEU A 8 -6.58 15.98 53.97
C LEU A 8 -7.47 15.82 52.73
N LEU A 9 -8.37 16.76 52.45
CA LEU A 9 -9.33 16.69 51.33
C LEU A 9 -8.90 17.51 50.10
N PHE A 10 -7.72 18.12 50.12
CA PHE A 10 -7.13 18.88 49.01
C PHE A 10 -5.92 18.19 48.35
N LEU A 11 -5.73 16.90 48.64
CA LEU A 11 -4.69 16.04 48.07
C LEU A 11 -5.27 14.91 47.21
N THR A 12 -6.50 15.04 46.73
CA THR A 12 -6.89 14.31 45.52
C THR A 12 -6.28 15.08 44.35
N SER A 13 -5.01 14.78 44.09
CA SER A 13 -4.39 14.98 42.80
C SER A 13 -5.42 14.56 41.74
N TRP A 14 -5.96 15.55 41.04
CA TRP A 14 -6.55 15.33 39.72
C TRP A 14 -5.38 14.87 38.87
N VAL A 15 -5.06 13.59 38.93
CA VAL A 15 -4.38 12.93 37.84
C VAL A 15 -5.45 12.92 36.77
N SER A 16 -5.47 13.98 35.97
CA SER A 16 -6.14 13.96 34.68
C SER A 16 -5.48 12.78 33.96
N VAL A 17 -6.13 11.63 33.97
CA VAL A 17 -5.82 10.58 33.02
C VAL A 17 -6.23 11.21 31.71
N TRP A 18 -5.27 11.84 31.03
CA TRP A 18 -5.44 12.27 29.65
C TRP A 18 -5.62 10.97 28.87
N THR A 19 -6.87 10.54 28.69
CA THR A 19 -7.19 9.50 27.73
C THR A 19 -6.91 10.12 26.38
N ILE A 20 -5.85 9.66 25.72
CA ILE A 20 -5.58 10.02 24.32
C ILE A 20 -6.83 9.63 23.54
N GLU A 21 -7.45 10.60 22.87
CA GLU A 21 -8.64 10.32 22.07
C GLU A 21 -8.26 9.32 20.96
N PRO A 22 -9.10 8.30 20.72
CA PRO A 22 -8.86 7.35 19.64
C PRO A 22 -8.73 8.07 18.30
N ILE A 23 -7.78 7.63 17.47
CA ILE A 23 -7.56 8.19 16.13
C ILE A 23 -8.10 7.21 15.11
N LYS A 24 -9.00 7.66 14.24
CA LYS A 24 -9.49 6.91 13.10
C LYS A 24 -8.63 7.19 11.87
N ILE A 25 -7.99 6.16 11.35
CA ILE A 25 -7.14 6.22 10.17
C ILE A 25 -7.79 5.38 9.07
N ALA A 26 -7.87 5.93 7.86
CA ALA A 26 -8.21 5.21 6.65
C ALA A 26 -6.97 5.07 5.76
N VAL A 27 -6.84 3.94 5.06
CA VAL A 27 -5.76 3.71 4.08
C VAL A 27 -6.37 3.29 2.75
N VAL A 28 -5.96 3.97 1.68
CA VAL A 28 -6.35 3.69 0.30
C VAL A 28 -5.09 3.74 -0.55
N SER A 29 -4.77 2.66 -1.27
CA SER A 29 -3.56 2.59 -2.10
C SER A 29 -3.86 2.34 -3.57
N ASP A 30 -2.87 2.68 -4.41
CA ASP A 30 -2.80 2.29 -5.82
C ASP A 30 -4.12 2.53 -6.56
N VAL A 31 -4.59 3.77 -6.51
CA VAL A 31 -5.86 4.17 -7.13
C VAL A 31 -5.76 4.14 -8.65
N HIS A 32 -4.55 4.39 -9.19
CA HIS A 32 -4.27 4.44 -10.63
C HIS A 32 -5.30 5.29 -11.39
N TYR A 33 -5.64 6.45 -10.84
CA TYR A 33 -6.70 7.29 -11.36
C TYR A 33 -6.35 7.82 -12.76
N LEU A 34 -7.24 7.62 -13.73
CA LEU A 34 -7.17 8.21 -15.06
C LEU A 34 -8.33 9.19 -15.23
N SER A 35 -8.06 10.49 -15.37
CA SER A 35 -9.10 11.51 -15.52
C SER A 35 -10.07 11.19 -16.67
N SER A 36 -11.37 11.44 -16.46
CA SER A 36 -12.40 11.28 -17.50
C SER A 36 -12.19 12.23 -18.68
N GLN A 37 -11.46 13.34 -18.47
CA GLN A 37 -11.05 14.26 -19.53
C GLN A 37 -9.97 13.66 -20.44
N LEU A 38 -9.25 12.64 -19.95
CA LEU A 38 -8.21 11.92 -20.67
C LEU A 38 -8.69 10.55 -21.18
N ALA A 39 -9.87 10.09 -20.76
CA ALA A 39 -10.46 8.79 -21.11
C ALA A 39 -11.77 8.98 -21.89
N GLY A 40 -11.67 9.38 -23.15
CA GLY A 40 -12.80 9.56 -24.05
C GLY A 40 -13.19 8.26 -24.74
N LYS A 41 -14.50 7.96 -24.80
CA LYS A 41 -15.03 6.76 -25.45
C LYS A 41 -14.49 6.57 -26.86
N GLY A 42 -14.03 5.36 -27.15
CA GLY A 42 -13.52 4.97 -28.46
C GLY A 42 -12.50 3.83 -28.38
N THR A 43 -12.07 3.36 -29.54
CA THR A 43 -11.22 2.16 -29.68
C THR A 43 -9.86 2.27 -28.98
N ALA A 44 -9.33 3.48 -28.75
CA ALA A 44 -8.08 3.65 -28.02
C ALA A 44 -8.23 3.31 -26.53
N LEU A 45 -9.31 3.79 -25.90
CA LEU A 45 -9.62 3.47 -24.51
C LEU A 45 -9.95 1.98 -24.37
N GLU A 46 -10.81 1.44 -25.25
CA GLU A 46 -11.17 0.02 -25.24
C GLU A 46 -9.94 -0.91 -25.30
N LYS A 47 -8.95 -0.58 -26.14
CA LYS A 47 -7.68 -1.33 -26.22
C LYS A 47 -6.89 -1.25 -24.92
N TYR A 48 -6.80 -0.06 -24.32
CA TYR A 48 -6.14 0.13 -23.04
C TYR A 48 -6.83 -0.71 -21.95
N GLU A 49 -8.14 -0.57 -21.77
CA GLU A 49 -8.91 -1.26 -20.73
C GLU A 49 -8.92 -2.78 -20.93
N THR A 50 -8.90 -3.25 -22.18
CA THR A 50 -8.76 -4.69 -22.48
C THR A 50 -7.38 -5.21 -22.11
N ALA A 51 -6.32 -4.44 -22.41
CA ALA A 51 -4.94 -4.86 -22.13
C ALA A 51 -4.63 -4.86 -20.63
N THR A 52 -5.15 -3.88 -19.88
CA THR A 52 -4.87 -3.73 -18.45
C THR A 52 -5.91 -4.39 -17.56
N GLY A 53 -7.11 -4.69 -18.08
CA GLY A 53 -8.25 -5.14 -17.28
C GLY A 53 -8.95 -4.01 -16.51
N ARG A 54 -8.38 -2.80 -16.49
CA ARG A 54 -8.83 -1.62 -15.75
C ARG A 54 -9.86 -0.86 -16.57
N ASN A 55 -11.15 -1.00 -16.27
CA ASN A 55 -12.18 -0.19 -16.90
C ASN A 55 -12.36 1.13 -16.14
N THR A 56 -12.18 2.25 -16.83
CA THR A 56 -12.06 3.58 -16.21
C THR A 56 -13.35 4.01 -15.52
N GLU A 57 -14.51 3.76 -16.14
CA GLU A 57 -15.81 4.09 -15.55
C GLU A 57 -16.09 3.27 -14.28
N ASP A 58 -15.78 1.97 -14.29
CA ASP A 58 -15.91 1.11 -13.10
C ASP A 58 -14.99 1.59 -11.97
N LEU A 59 -13.71 1.87 -12.26
CA LEU A 59 -12.74 2.30 -11.25
C LEU A 59 -13.08 3.67 -10.65
N HIS A 60 -13.64 4.58 -11.44
CA HIS A 60 -14.16 5.85 -10.91
C HIS A 60 -15.31 5.62 -9.94
N ALA A 61 -16.23 4.71 -10.27
CA ALA A 61 -17.35 4.37 -9.39
C ALA A 61 -16.90 3.62 -8.12
N VAL A 62 -15.83 2.81 -8.19
CA VAL A 62 -15.19 2.21 -7.01
C VAL A 62 -14.63 3.30 -6.10
N LEU A 63 -13.85 4.23 -6.65
CA LEU A 63 -13.30 5.36 -5.87
C LEU A 63 -14.41 6.21 -5.26
N ASP A 64 -15.48 6.52 -6.01
CA ASP A 64 -16.61 7.30 -5.51
C ASP A 64 -17.34 6.58 -4.37
N LYS A 65 -17.46 5.25 -4.44
CA LYS A 65 -18.02 4.43 -3.36
C LYS A 65 -17.15 4.50 -2.11
N VAL A 66 -15.83 4.34 -2.24
CA VAL A 66 -14.90 4.43 -1.10
C VAL A 66 -14.95 5.82 -0.48
N ILE A 67 -14.94 6.89 -1.27
CA ILE A 67 -15.07 8.26 -0.76
C ILE A 67 -16.38 8.45 0.01
N SER A 68 -17.49 7.89 -0.48
CA SER A 68 -18.76 7.90 0.24
C SER A 68 -18.67 7.17 1.58
N ASP A 69 -18.06 5.99 1.61
CA ASP A 69 -17.89 5.22 2.84
C ASP A 69 -17.01 5.96 3.85
N LEU A 70 -15.94 6.60 3.39
CA LEU A 70 -15.07 7.43 4.24
C LEU A 70 -15.79 8.68 4.76
N LEU A 71 -16.72 9.26 4.00
CA LEU A 71 -17.54 10.37 4.48
C LEU A 71 -18.47 9.93 5.63
N ASP A 72 -18.99 8.71 5.57
CA ASP A 72 -19.84 8.14 6.62
C ASP A 72 -19.03 7.75 7.86
N GLU A 73 -17.85 7.15 7.66
CA GLU A 73 -16.96 6.70 8.75
C GLU A 73 -16.25 7.85 9.48
N CYS A 74 -16.11 9.00 8.80
CA CYS A 74 -15.46 10.21 9.29
C CYS A 74 -14.07 9.94 9.90
N PRO A 75 -13.08 9.46 9.11
CA PRO A 75 -11.74 9.26 9.62
C PRO A 75 -11.07 10.60 9.92
N ASP A 76 -10.26 10.64 10.96
CA ASP A 76 -9.41 11.80 11.28
C ASP A 76 -8.31 11.95 10.22
N ILE A 77 -7.81 10.82 9.71
CA ILE A 77 -6.68 10.74 8.79
C ILE A 77 -7.00 9.79 7.62
N LEU A 78 -6.62 10.19 6.41
CA LEU A 78 -6.55 9.34 5.22
C LEU A 78 -5.10 9.27 4.72
N LEU A 79 -4.56 8.05 4.64
CA LEU A 79 -3.24 7.74 4.11
C LEU A 79 -3.35 7.19 2.68
N ILE A 80 -2.50 7.69 1.78
CA ILE A 80 -2.43 7.23 0.39
C ILE A 80 -0.96 6.93 0.03
N PRO A 81 -0.51 5.67 0.14
CA PRO A 81 0.87 5.28 -0.10
C PRO A 81 1.17 5.09 -1.60
N GLY A 82 0.99 6.14 -2.41
CA GLY A 82 1.43 6.18 -3.80
C GLY A 82 0.48 5.61 -4.85
N ASP A 83 0.97 5.63 -6.09
CA ASP A 83 0.28 5.26 -7.33
C ASP A 83 -1.13 5.85 -7.41
N ILE A 84 -1.16 7.17 -7.21
CA ILE A 84 -2.38 7.96 -7.21
C ILE A 84 -3.00 7.98 -8.62
N THR A 85 -2.14 8.14 -9.63
CA THR A 85 -2.55 8.28 -11.03
C THR A 85 -2.17 7.06 -11.85
N ASN A 86 -2.82 6.90 -13.00
CA ASN A 86 -2.56 5.80 -13.90
C ASN A 86 -1.12 5.82 -14.46
N ASN A 87 -0.67 6.97 -14.98
CA ASN A 87 0.69 7.17 -15.47
C ASN A 87 1.10 8.65 -15.36
N GLY A 88 0.85 9.27 -14.21
CA GLY A 88 1.42 10.57 -13.84
C GLY A 88 0.81 11.75 -14.57
N GLU A 89 -0.36 11.57 -15.20
CA GLU A 89 -0.97 12.62 -16.00
C GLU A 89 -1.41 13.77 -15.10
N LYS A 90 -0.99 15.00 -15.44
CA LYS A 90 -1.29 16.20 -14.62
C LYS A 90 -2.78 16.38 -14.35
N GLN A 91 -3.65 16.14 -15.34
CA GLN A 91 -5.09 16.25 -15.16
C GLN A 91 -5.64 15.17 -14.22
N SER A 92 -5.08 13.96 -14.24
CA SER A 92 -5.45 12.90 -13.30
C SER A 92 -5.13 13.30 -11.86
N HIS A 93 -3.98 13.90 -11.60
CA HIS A 93 -3.64 14.41 -10.26
C HIS A 93 -4.63 15.49 -9.77
N LEU A 94 -4.96 16.45 -10.64
CA LEU A 94 -5.89 17.54 -10.31
C LEU A 94 -7.30 17.01 -10.00
N ASP A 95 -7.84 16.17 -10.88
CA ASP A 95 -9.19 15.60 -10.73
C ASP A 95 -9.27 14.67 -9.50
N PHE A 96 -8.21 13.89 -9.22
CA PHE A 96 -8.13 13.09 -8.01
C PHE A 96 -8.13 13.95 -6.75
N LYS A 97 -7.34 15.04 -6.72
CA LYS A 97 -7.36 16.00 -5.60
C LYS A 97 -8.77 16.55 -5.38
N GLU A 98 -9.46 16.93 -6.46
CA GLU A 98 -10.83 17.46 -6.38
C GLU A 98 -11.81 16.45 -5.77
N LYS A 99 -11.68 15.16 -6.13
CA LYS A 99 -12.50 14.09 -5.56
C LYS A 99 -12.36 13.95 -4.04
N LEU A 100 -11.20 14.26 -3.47
CA LEU A 100 -10.97 14.18 -2.02
C LEU A 100 -11.40 15.43 -1.24
N LEU A 101 -11.77 16.52 -1.92
CA LEU A 101 -12.18 17.76 -1.25
C LEU A 101 -13.35 17.60 -0.26
N PRO A 102 -14.39 16.78 -0.51
CA PRO A 102 -15.46 16.54 0.46
C PRO A 102 -14.95 16.02 1.81
N LEU A 103 -13.97 15.09 1.81
CA LEU A 103 -13.37 14.54 3.03
C LEU A 103 -12.64 15.63 3.82
N THR A 104 -11.81 16.42 3.14
CA THR A 104 -11.07 17.52 3.80
C THR A 104 -11.99 18.60 4.36
N LYS A 105 -13.12 18.88 3.70
CA LYS A 105 -14.14 19.81 4.21
C LYS A 105 -14.85 19.28 5.46
N ASN A 106 -14.91 17.95 5.64
CA ASN A 106 -15.44 17.30 6.83
C ASN A 106 -14.38 17.09 7.95
N GLY A 107 -13.17 17.63 7.76
CA GLY A 107 -12.13 17.61 8.79
C GLY A 107 -11.09 16.49 8.66
N THR A 108 -11.26 15.54 7.73
CA THR A 108 -10.26 14.50 7.47
C THR A 108 -8.95 15.11 6.96
N GLN A 109 -7.84 14.80 7.62
CA GLN A 109 -6.50 15.15 7.17
C GLN A 109 -6.00 14.11 6.17
N VAL A 110 -5.56 14.53 5.00
CA VAL A 110 -5.06 13.61 3.96
C VAL A 110 -3.53 13.70 3.91
N PHE A 111 -2.85 12.57 3.84
CA PHE A 111 -1.40 12.49 3.62
C PHE A 111 -1.10 11.59 2.44
N VAL A 112 -0.27 12.06 1.53
CA VAL A 112 0.13 11.30 0.34
C VAL A 112 1.65 11.24 0.17
N VAL A 113 2.13 10.13 -0.38
CA VAL A 113 3.46 10.02 -1.03
C VAL A 113 3.25 9.62 -2.49
N PRO A 114 4.20 9.90 -3.40
CA PRO A 114 4.10 9.42 -4.78
C PRO A 114 4.35 7.91 -4.84
N GLY A 115 3.83 7.25 -5.88
CA GLY A 115 4.30 5.95 -6.35
C GLY A 115 5.08 6.04 -7.66
N ASN A 116 5.49 4.90 -8.20
CA ASN A 116 6.32 4.87 -9.40
C ASN A 116 5.55 5.31 -10.66
N HIS A 117 4.22 5.38 -10.60
CA HIS A 117 3.36 5.89 -11.67
C HIS A 117 2.99 7.36 -11.57
N ASP A 118 3.52 8.14 -10.62
CA ASP A 118 3.03 9.51 -10.42
C ASP A 118 3.91 10.62 -11.03
N ILE A 119 5.24 10.50 -10.94
CA ILE A 119 6.15 11.63 -11.22
C ILE A 119 7.05 11.34 -12.43
N ASN A 120 7.21 12.34 -13.31
CA ASN A 120 8.07 12.30 -14.50
C ASN A 120 7.83 11.08 -15.40
N VAL A 121 6.62 10.50 -15.40
CA VAL A 121 6.34 9.26 -16.12
C VAL A 121 6.45 9.50 -17.64
N PRO A 122 7.40 8.85 -18.34
CA PRO A 122 7.66 9.14 -19.76
C PRO A 122 6.57 8.59 -20.69
N THR A 123 5.67 7.77 -20.17
CA THR A 123 4.64 7.04 -20.91
C THR A 123 3.21 7.53 -20.64
N ALA A 124 3.05 8.67 -19.99
CA ALA A 124 1.77 9.34 -19.74
C ALA A 124 0.98 9.54 -21.05
N LYS A 125 -0.30 9.14 -21.08
CA LYS A 125 -1.14 9.19 -22.29
C LYS A 125 -2.57 9.60 -21.99
N LYS A 126 -3.20 10.21 -22.98
CA LYS A 126 -4.66 10.32 -23.08
C LYS A 126 -5.18 9.38 -24.17
N TYR A 127 -6.40 8.91 -24.00
CA TYR A 127 -7.09 7.98 -24.89
C TYR A 127 -8.39 8.65 -25.38
N ILE A 128 -8.40 9.13 -26.63
CA ILE A 128 -9.54 9.88 -27.20
C ILE A 128 -9.85 9.31 -28.58
N GLY A 129 -11.08 8.80 -28.76
CA GLY A 129 -11.52 8.22 -30.03
C GLY A 129 -10.65 7.00 -30.42
N ASP A 130 -9.94 7.11 -31.53
CA ASP A 130 -9.06 6.05 -32.05
C ASP A 130 -7.57 6.24 -31.72
N LYS A 131 -7.21 7.27 -30.95
CA LYS A 131 -5.81 7.60 -30.63
C LYS A 131 -5.46 7.50 -29.15
N ALA A 132 -4.29 6.96 -28.89
CA ALA A 132 -3.56 7.12 -27.63
C ALA A 132 -2.41 8.12 -27.88
N GLU A 133 -2.51 9.31 -27.29
CA GLU A 133 -1.58 10.42 -27.53
C GLU A 133 -0.78 10.71 -26.25
N PRO A 134 0.55 10.91 -26.33
CA PRO A 134 1.34 11.33 -25.19
C PRO A 134 0.82 12.63 -24.57
N ILE A 135 0.91 12.74 -23.24
CA ILE A 135 0.65 13.97 -22.49
C ILE A 135 1.78 14.19 -21.48
N GLU A 136 1.89 15.41 -20.97
CA GLU A 136 2.87 15.72 -19.94
C GLU A 136 2.52 15.05 -18.60
N SER A 137 3.54 14.49 -17.96
CA SER A 137 3.50 14.11 -16.55
C SER A 137 3.91 15.30 -15.66
N VAL A 138 3.72 15.19 -14.34
CA VAL A 138 4.11 16.22 -13.39
C VAL A 138 5.56 16.08 -12.93
N SER A 139 6.22 17.20 -12.63
CA SER A 139 7.50 17.21 -11.90
C SER A 139 7.29 16.93 -10.41
N ALA A 140 8.39 16.65 -9.68
CA ALA A 140 8.33 16.48 -8.23
C ALA A 140 7.85 17.76 -7.51
N GLU A 141 8.24 18.94 -7.99
CA GLU A 141 7.79 20.23 -7.48
C GLU A 141 6.31 20.46 -7.78
N GLU A 142 5.84 20.10 -8.97
CA GLU A 142 4.42 20.19 -9.32
C GLU A 142 3.57 19.22 -8.49
N PHE A 143 4.04 17.99 -8.24
CA PHE A 143 3.38 17.04 -7.36
C PHE A 143 3.23 17.63 -5.95
N ALA A 144 4.32 18.14 -5.36
CA ALA A 144 4.30 18.77 -4.04
C ALA A 144 3.38 20.01 -4.00
N ALA A 145 3.30 20.77 -5.09
CA ALA A 145 2.42 21.93 -5.21
C ALA A 145 0.94 21.53 -5.32
N ILE A 146 0.62 20.51 -6.13
CA ILE A 146 -0.75 19.97 -6.25
C ILE A 146 -1.20 19.46 -4.89
N TYR A 147 -0.39 18.65 -4.23
CA TYR A 147 -0.70 18.04 -2.94
C TYR A 147 -0.25 18.86 -1.72
N SER A 148 -0.14 20.19 -1.86
CA SER A 148 0.22 21.10 -0.76
C SER A 148 -0.67 20.92 0.48
N ASP A 149 -1.97 20.68 0.28
CA ASP A 149 -2.89 20.52 1.40
C ASP A 149 -2.90 19.09 1.95
N PHE A 150 -2.26 18.14 1.27
CA PHE A 150 -2.27 16.71 1.60
C PHE A 150 -0.88 16.26 2.10
N GLY A 151 -0.41 16.96 3.14
CA GLY A 151 0.90 16.77 3.76
C GLY A 151 1.90 17.88 3.44
N TYR A 152 2.17 18.15 2.16
CA TYR A 152 3.33 18.93 1.70
C TYR A 152 3.41 20.39 2.19
N GLY A 153 2.29 21.03 2.51
CA GLY A 153 2.19 22.45 2.88
C GLY A 153 2.13 22.74 4.38
N LYS A 154 1.90 21.73 5.23
CA LYS A 154 1.90 21.83 6.71
C LYS A 154 2.84 20.82 7.37
N VAL A 155 3.97 20.57 6.72
CA VAL A 155 5.00 19.65 7.19
C VAL A 155 5.77 20.20 8.39
N VAL A 156 6.16 19.30 9.30
CA VAL A 156 7.10 19.62 10.38
C VAL A 156 8.51 19.73 9.82
N LYS A 157 8.90 18.76 8.99
CA LYS A 157 10.21 18.69 8.33
C LYS A 157 10.06 18.13 6.91
N ARG A 158 10.91 18.60 6.00
CA ARG A 158 11.05 18.08 4.63
C ARG A 158 12.44 17.50 4.46
N ASP A 159 12.53 16.35 3.81
CA ASP A 159 13.79 15.92 3.23
C ASP A 159 14.13 16.82 2.04
N THR A 160 15.43 17.01 1.79
CA THR A 160 15.95 17.79 0.66
C THR A 160 16.39 16.91 -0.51
N ALA A 161 16.54 15.60 -0.30
CA ALA A 161 16.97 14.65 -1.33
C ALA A 161 15.83 13.93 -2.05
N SER A 162 14.61 13.99 -1.50
CA SER A 162 13.41 13.31 -2.00
C SER A 162 12.14 14.10 -1.64
N LEU A 163 10.96 13.60 -2.03
CA LEU A 163 9.68 14.15 -1.58
C LEU A 163 9.27 13.71 -0.17
N SER A 164 10.13 13.03 0.59
CA SER A 164 9.87 12.59 1.97
C SER A 164 9.59 13.75 2.92
N TYR A 165 8.75 13.51 3.94
CA TYR A 165 8.40 14.51 4.95
C TYR A 165 7.90 13.91 6.26
N LEU A 166 7.96 14.73 7.31
CA LEU A 166 7.39 14.44 8.62
C LEU A 166 6.09 15.24 8.78
N ALA A 167 4.99 14.54 9.03
CA ALA A 167 3.72 15.12 9.39
C ALA A 167 3.46 15.00 10.90
N PHE A 168 2.94 16.08 11.49
CA PHE A 168 2.48 16.09 12.87
C PHE A 168 1.05 15.55 12.90
N ILE A 169 0.81 14.49 13.66
CA ILE A 169 -0.54 14.01 13.93
C ILE A 169 -1.05 14.63 15.24
N ASN A 170 -0.33 14.38 16.34
CA ASN A 170 -0.57 14.99 17.64
C ASN A 170 0.71 14.96 18.49
N ASP A 171 0.60 15.33 19.77
CA ASP A 171 1.73 15.42 20.70
C ASP A 171 2.39 14.08 21.05
N SER A 172 1.73 12.94 20.75
CA SER A 172 2.24 11.60 21.04
C SER A 172 2.49 10.74 19.79
N LEU A 173 2.10 11.20 18.60
CA LEU A 173 2.21 10.45 17.35
C LEU A 173 2.67 11.33 16.20
N TRP A 174 3.68 10.87 15.47
CA TRP A 174 4.10 11.43 14.18
C TRP A 174 3.94 10.43 13.04
N LEU A 175 3.79 10.97 11.83
CA LEU A 175 3.76 10.19 10.58
C LEU A 175 4.99 10.54 9.73
N LEU A 176 5.84 9.56 9.51
CA LEU A 176 7.05 9.66 8.69
C LEU A 176 6.79 9.11 7.29
N CYS A 177 6.72 10.01 6.31
CA CYS A 177 6.38 9.70 4.92
C CYS A 177 7.66 9.61 4.08
N PHE A 178 7.90 8.47 3.42
CA PHE A 178 9.05 8.28 2.53
C PHE A 178 8.65 8.30 1.06
N ASP A 179 9.40 9.07 0.27
CA ASP A 179 9.45 8.94 -1.18
C ASP A 179 10.61 8.00 -1.55
N THR A 180 10.25 6.80 -2.01
CA THR A 180 11.21 5.75 -2.40
C THR A 180 11.35 5.61 -3.91
N ASN A 181 10.72 6.48 -4.68
CA ASN A 181 10.62 6.36 -6.13
C ASN A 181 11.88 6.84 -6.84
N ARG A 182 12.07 6.34 -8.07
CA ARG A 182 13.27 6.56 -8.88
C ARG A 182 12.99 7.41 -10.12
N TYR A 183 12.04 8.33 -10.03
CA TYR A 183 11.57 9.14 -11.17
C TYR A 183 12.65 10.02 -11.84
N ASN A 184 13.75 10.33 -11.14
CA ASN A 184 14.90 11.04 -11.71
C ASN A 184 15.78 10.14 -12.61
N GLU A 185 15.60 8.82 -12.53
CA GLU A 185 16.34 7.83 -13.32
C GLU A 185 15.55 7.32 -14.52
N TYR A 186 14.29 7.75 -14.66
CA TYR A 186 13.48 7.36 -15.80
C TYR A 186 14.15 7.77 -17.12
N ARG A 187 13.94 6.93 -18.13
CA ARG A 187 14.44 7.15 -19.48
C ARG A 187 13.27 7.03 -20.44
N THR A 188 13.00 5.82 -20.90
CA THR A 188 11.90 5.51 -21.83
C THR A 188 10.69 4.89 -21.15
N SER A 189 10.85 4.43 -19.91
CA SER A 189 9.80 3.84 -19.06
C SER A 189 10.03 4.25 -17.61
N SER A 190 9.02 4.05 -16.76
CA SER A 190 9.17 4.05 -15.31
C SER A 190 10.08 2.89 -14.86
N ILE A 191 10.62 3.04 -13.65
CA ILE A 191 11.37 2.00 -12.92
C ILE A 191 10.44 1.57 -11.78
N SER A 192 10.14 0.28 -11.73
CA SER A 192 9.21 -0.28 -10.75
C SER A 192 9.82 -0.43 -9.36
N SER A 193 11.15 -0.56 -9.24
CA SER A 193 11.79 -0.77 -7.95
C SER A 193 12.03 0.53 -7.19
N GLY A 194 11.94 0.44 -5.86
CA GLY A 194 12.15 1.56 -4.95
C GLY A 194 13.52 1.54 -4.30
N ARG A 195 13.92 2.66 -3.70
CA ARG A 195 15.07 2.71 -2.78
C ARG A 195 14.93 3.86 -1.79
N ILE A 196 15.57 3.72 -0.65
CA ILE A 196 15.80 4.85 0.27
C ILE A 196 17.19 5.42 -0.02
N LEU A 197 17.27 6.71 -0.37
CA LEU A 197 18.56 7.39 -0.54
C LEU A 197 19.28 7.48 0.81
N PRO A 198 20.63 7.38 0.86
CA PRO A 198 21.36 7.51 2.12
C PRO A 198 21.09 8.80 2.89
N GLN A 199 20.90 9.92 2.17
CA GLN A 199 20.54 11.21 2.75
C GLN A 199 19.16 11.18 3.41
N THR A 200 18.18 10.59 2.72
CA THR A 200 16.81 10.41 3.21
C THR A 200 16.79 9.49 4.42
N LEU A 201 17.55 8.39 4.41
CA LEU A 201 17.68 7.49 5.55
C LEU A 201 18.26 8.22 6.77
N ASN A 202 19.38 8.93 6.62
CA ASN A 202 19.97 9.69 7.73
C ASN A 202 19.01 10.76 8.28
N TRP A 203 18.31 11.47 7.41
CA TRP A 203 17.28 12.43 7.80
C TRP A 203 16.13 11.78 8.59
N ALA A 204 15.68 10.60 8.18
CA ALA A 204 14.67 9.82 8.90
C ALA A 204 15.18 9.36 10.28
N LEU A 205 16.44 8.93 10.37
CA LEU A 205 17.06 8.52 11.64
C LEU A 205 17.18 9.68 12.64
N ASP A 206 17.50 10.89 12.19
CA ASP A 206 17.51 12.07 13.05
C ASP A 206 16.11 12.37 13.62
N ILE A 207 15.06 12.14 12.83
CA ILE A 207 13.67 12.29 13.27
C ILE A 207 13.28 11.21 14.29
N LEU A 208 13.61 9.96 14.01
CA LEU A 208 13.31 8.84 14.92
C LEU A 208 14.05 9.00 16.25
N HIS A 209 15.29 9.49 16.22
CA HIS A 209 16.03 9.84 17.43
C HIS A 209 15.31 10.93 18.23
N GLU A 210 14.91 12.02 17.58
CA GLU A 210 14.17 13.12 18.24
C GLU A 210 12.84 12.63 18.83
N ALA A 211 12.10 11.80 18.10
CA ALA A 211 10.84 11.22 18.56
C ALA A 211 11.06 10.38 19.83
N LYS A 212 12.12 9.55 19.84
CA LYS A 212 12.51 8.75 21.00
C LYS A 212 12.88 9.60 22.22
N GLU A 213 13.64 10.68 22.05
CA GLU A 213 13.96 11.61 23.14
C GLU A 213 12.71 12.29 23.73
N LYS A 214 11.69 12.48 22.90
CA LYS A 214 10.41 13.11 23.29
C LYS A 214 9.33 12.12 23.72
N ASN A 215 9.60 10.81 23.67
CA ASN A 215 8.61 9.74 23.86
C ASN A 215 7.39 9.88 22.94
N ILE A 216 7.65 10.14 21.65
CA ILE A 216 6.64 10.23 20.60
C ILE A 216 6.73 8.95 19.76
N ASP A 217 5.61 8.30 19.53
CA ASP A 217 5.53 7.15 18.63
C ASP A 217 5.56 7.62 17.17
N VAL A 218 6.14 6.80 16.28
CA VAL A 218 6.25 7.11 14.85
C VAL A 218 5.70 5.95 14.03
N ILE A 219 4.76 6.26 13.15
CA ILE A 219 4.28 5.38 12.08
C ILE A 219 4.82 5.83 10.73
N GLY A 220 4.99 4.91 9.80
CA GLY A 220 5.55 5.14 8.48
C GLY A 220 4.50 5.08 7.37
N MET A 221 4.76 5.78 6.27
CA MET A 221 4.06 5.57 5.00
C MET A 221 5.08 5.55 3.86
N ILE A 222 5.08 4.47 3.07
CA ILE A 222 6.04 4.21 1.98
C ILE A 222 5.26 3.58 0.83
N HIS A 223 5.56 3.88 -0.42
CA HIS A 223 4.86 3.21 -1.53
C HIS A 223 5.24 1.72 -1.67
N HIS A 224 6.54 1.45 -1.80
CA HIS A 224 7.09 0.10 -1.95
C HIS A 224 7.13 -0.66 -0.62
N GLY A 225 7.08 -1.99 -0.69
CA GLY A 225 7.23 -2.87 0.47
C GLY A 225 8.59 -2.70 1.17
N LEU A 226 8.56 -2.67 2.50
CA LEU A 226 9.72 -2.66 3.38
C LEU A 226 10.09 -4.06 3.87
N VAL A 227 9.11 -4.98 3.94
CA VAL A 227 9.27 -6.37 4.34
C VAL A 227 8.69 -7.30 3.26
N GLU A 228 9.15 -8.54 3.18
CA GLU A 228 8.55 -9.54 2.28
C GLU A 228 7.15 -9.94 2.73
N HIS A 229 6.18 -9.80 1.83
CA HIS A 229 4.76 -10.19 1.96
C HIS A 229 4.47 -11.61 1.48
N MET A 230 5.46 -12.29 0.90
CA MET A 230 5.32 -13.71 0.56
C MET A 230 6.68 -14.41 0.53
N PRO A 231 6.71 -15.75 0.69
CA PRO A 231 7.93 -16.51 0.55
C PRO A 231 8.67 -16.23 -0.75
N TYR A 232 9.95 -15.90 -0.62
CA TYR A 232 10.87 -15.64 -1.73
C TYR A 232 10.50 -14.43 -2.60
N GLN A 233 9.72 -13.47 -2.09
CA GLN A 233 9.37 -12.26 -2.84
C GLN A 233 10.61 -11.54 -3.36
N SER A 234 11.65 -11.36 -2.55
CA SER A 234 12.89 -10.70 -3.00
C SER A 234 13.66 -11.46 -4.09
N ALA A 235 13.39 -12.75 -4.30
CA ALA A 235 14.00 -13.53 -5.37
C ALA A 235 13.22 -13.43 -6.70
N PHE A 236 11.89 -13.33 -6.63
CA PHE A 236 11.02 -13.41 -7.81
C PHE A 236 10.30 -12.11 -8.19
N PHE A 237 10.19 -11.20 -7.22
CA PHE A 237 9.38 -9.98 -7.22
C PHE A 237 10.14 -8.84 -6.51
N SER A 238 11.48 -8.81 -6.67
CA SER A 238 12.36 -7.84 -6.01
C SER A 238 11.98 -6.38 -6.25
N GLU A 239 11.35 -6.09 -7.39
CA GLU A 239 10.90 -4.77 -7.80
C GLU A 239 9.74 -4.23 -6.95
N TYR A 240 9.09 -5.07 -6.15
CA TYR A 240 8.02 -4.66 -5.25
C TYR A 240 8.51 -4.25 -3.86
N LEU A 241 9.79 -4.47 -3.60
CA LEU A 241 10.46 -4.08 -2.37
C LEU A 241 11.39 -2.89 -2.62
N ILE A 242 11.75 -2.18 -1.55
CA ILE A 242 12.87 -1.25 -1.63
C ILE A 242 14.21 -2.00 -1.78
N ASP A 243 15.16 -1.41 -2.52
CA ASP A 243 16.54 -1.89 -2.58
C ASP A 243 17.09 -2.08 -1.14
N ASP A 244 17.81 -3.18 -0.90
CA ASP A 244 18.35 -3.57 0.41
C ASP A 244 17.28 -3.64 1.53
N TRP A 245 16.05 -4.07 1.22
CA TRP A 245 14.90 -4.09 2.15
C TRP A 245 15.25 -4.58 3.56
N LYS A 246 15.94 -5.72 3.68
CA LYS A 246 16.24 -6.34 4.99
C LYS A 246 17.11 -5.46 5.86
N LYS A 247 18.11 -4.81 5.26
CA LYS A 247 18.99 -3.88 5.95
C LYS A 247 18.24 -2.63 6.37
N ASN A 248 17.39 -2.09 5.49
CA ASN A 248 16.60 -0.90 5.79
C ASN A 248 15.55 -1.17 6.87
N ALA A 249 14.84 -2.31 6.81
CA ALA A 249 13.89 -2.76 7.82
C ALA A 249 14.57 -2.93 9.19
N GLU A 250 15.75 -3.56 9.24
CA GLU A 250 16.56 -3.69 10.46
C GLU A 250 16.91 -2.31 11.05
N ILE A 251 17.46 -1.42 10.24
CA ILE A 251 17.86 -0.08 10.69
C ILE A 251 16.65 0.71 11.21
N LEU A 252 15.52 0.68 10.51
CA LEU A 252 14.33 1.44 10.88
C LEU A 252 13.66 0.87 12.15
N ALA A 253 13.54 -0.46 12.25
CA ALA A 253 13.01 -1.14 13.43
C ALA A 253 13.85 -0.81 14.68
N ASP A 254 15.17 -0.89 14.56
CA ASP A 254 16.09 -0.63 15.68
C ASP A 254 16.10 0.84 16.13
N ASN A 255 15.64 1.75 15.27
CA ASN A 255 15.48 3.16 15.59
C ASN A 255 14.05 3.54 15.99
N GLY A 256 13.15 2.57 16.14
CA GLY A 256 11.83 2.76 16.75
C GLY A 256 10.68 2.98 15.78
N LEU A 257 10.88 2.79 14.47
CA LEU A 257 9.76 2.69 13.53
C LEU A 257 9.14 1.30 13.65
N LYS A 258 7.89 1.22 14.07
CA LYS A 258 7.23 -0.07 14.37
C LYS A 258 6.18 -0.49 13.37
N ILE A 259 5.52 0.47 12.71
CA ILE A 259 4.47 0.18 11.71
C ILE A 259 4.71 1.05 10.48
N VAL A 260 4.57 0.47 9.30
CA VAL A 260 4.58 1.18 8.03
C VAL A 260 3.38 0.79 7.18
N PHE A 261 2.76 1.76 6.51
CA PHE A 261 1.68 1.54 5.55
C PHE A 261 2.23 1.60 4.12
N THR A 262 1.96 0.55 3.34
CA THR A 262 2.48 0.35 1.99
C THR A 262 1.41 -0.03 0.96
N GLY A 263 1.82 -0.11 -0.30
CA GLY A 263 1.02 -0.56 -1.45
C GLY A 263 1.92 -1.23 -2.49
N HIS A 264 1.80 -0.82 -3.76
CA HIS A 264 2.66 -1.20 -4.90
C HIS A 264 2.54 -2.64 -5.38
N PHE A 265 2.60 -3.65 -4.50
CA PHE A 265 2.43 -5.05 -4.89
C PHE A 265 0.96 -5.40 -5.19
N HIS A 266 0.04 -4.53 -4.77
CA HIS A 266 -1.41 -4.63 -4.92
C HIS A 266 -2.01 -5.83 -4.18
N ALA A 267 -1.28 -6.41 -3.23
CA ALA A 267 -1.79 -7.42 -2.33
C ALA A 267 -2.40 -6.77 -1.09
N ASN A 268 -3.27 -7.50 -0.38
CA ASN A 268 -3.83 -7.01 0.86
C ASN A 268 -3.30 -7.88 2.00
N ASP A 269 -2.16 -7.49 2.54
CA ASP A 269 -1.31 -8.36 3.35
C ASP A 269 -0.65 -7.56 4.50
N ILE A 270 -0.26 -8.24 5.58
CA ILE A 270 0.42 -7.68 6.74
C ILE A 270 1.53 -8.63 7.19
N THR A 271 2.77 -8.16 7.15
CA THR A 271 3.91 -8.98 7.60
C THR A 271 4.78 -8.26 8.61
N SER A 272 5.49 -9.03 9.43
CA SER A 272 6.39 -8.49 10.43
C SER A 272 7.82 -8.98 10.26
N PHE A 273 8.76 -8.05 10.40
CA PHE A 273 10.19 -8.35 10.47
C PHE A 273 10.72 -8.01 11.87
N THR A 274 11.41 -8.96 12.50
CA THR A 274 12.11 -8.74 13.77
C THR A 274 13.61 -8.71 13.56
N SER A 275 14.25 -7.60 13.94
CA SER A 275 15.69 -7.42 13.86
C SER A 275 16.45 -8.37 14.79
N PRO A 276 17.76 -8.60 14.57
CA PRO A 276 18.59 -9.34 15.51
C PRO A 276 18.63 -8.74 16.93
N ALA A 277 18.34 -7.44 17.06
CA ALA A 277 18.24 -6.75 18.35
C ALA A 277 16.89 -6.98 19.06
N GLY A 278 15.94 -7.66 18.41
CA GLY A 278 14.61 -7.96 18.97
C GLY A 278 13.58 -6.86 18.76
N ASN A 279 13.84 -5.87 17.90
CA ASN A 279 12.86 -4.84 17.55
C ASN A 279 12.06 -5.29 16.34
N THR A 280 10.74 -5.13 16.38
CA THR A 280 9.85 -5.55 15.30
C THR A 280 9.32 -4.33 14.55
N ILE A 281 9.29 -4.44 13.22
CA ILE A 281 8.55 -3.55 12.34
C ILE A 281 7.51 -4.36 11.56
N THR A 282 6.29 -3.86 11.49
CA THR A 282 5.18 -4.47 10.75
C THR A 282 4.87 -3.63 9.52
N ASP A 283 4.86 -4.28 8.36
CA ASP A 283 4.48 -3.72 7.07
C ASP A 283 3.01 -4.05 6.79
N VAL A 284 2.21 -3.01 6.57
CA VAL A 284 0.76 -3.06 6.41
C VAL A 284 0.43 -2.66 4.97
N GLU A 285 0.49 -3.64 4.06
CA GLU A 285 0.21 -3.43 2.64
C GLU A 285 -1.30 -3.37 2.39
N THR A 286 -1.77 -2.28 1.80
CA THR A 286 -3.18 -2.15 1.37
C THR A 286 -3.27 -2.39 -0.12
N GLY A 287 -4.14 -3.33 -0.53
CA GLY A 287 -4.30 -3.66 -1.94
C GLY A 287 -4.87 -2.52 -2.78
N SER A 288 -4.81 -2.68 -4.10
CA SER A 288 -5.14 -1.63 -5.06
C SER A 288 -6.65 -1.43 -5.24
N LEU A 289 -7.10 -0.17 -5.27
CA LEU A 289 -8.45 0.19 -5.76
C LEU A 289 -8.64 0.07 -7.28
N ALA A 290 -7.58 -0.26 -8.02
CA ALA A 290 -7.63 -0.48 -9.47
C ALA A 290 -7.63 -1.97 -9.85
N GLN A 291 -7.67 -2.88 -8.88
CA GLN A 291 -7.64 -4.33 -9.08
C GLN A 291 -8.58 -5.03 -8.10
N TYR A 292 -9.06 -6.23 -8.46
CA TYR A 292 -9.72 -7.11 -7.50
C TYR A 292 -8.83 -7.35 -6.27
N PRO A 293 -9.35 -7.25 -5.02
CA PRO A 293 -10.76 -7.11 -4.62
C PRO A 293 -11.22 -5.68 -4.29
N PHE A 294 -10.47 -4.65 -4.69
CA PHE A 294 -10.73 -3.24 -4.36
C PHE A 294 -10.74 -2.97 -2.84
N PRO A 295 -9.68 -3.34 -2.10
CA PRO A 295 -9.67 -3.19 -0.66
C PRO A 295 -9.33 -1.75 -0.23
N TYR A 296 -9.78 -1.39 0.95
CA TYR A 296 -9.31 -0.23 1.72
C TYR A 296 -9.37 -0.58 3.21
N ARG A 297 -8.54 0.04 4.04
CA ARG A 297 -8.47 -0.28 5.48
C ARG A 297 -9.04 0.84 6.33
N LEU A 298 -9.79 0.46 7.36
CA LEU A 298 -10.21 1.33 8.47
C LEU A 298 -9.50 0.88 9.75
N ILE A 299 -8.88 1.83 10.43
CA ILE A 299 -8.01 1.56 11.56
C ILE A 299 -8.42 2.46 12.72
N LEU A 300 -8.62 1.85 13.89
CA LEU A 300 -8.78 2.58 15.14
C LEU A 300 -7.51 2.44 15.97
N LEU A 301 -6.79 3.54 16.17
CA LEU A 301 -5.67 3.62 17.09
C LEU A 301 -6.16 4.09 18.46
N GLU A 302 -6.12 3.20 19.44
CA GLU A 302 -6.55 3.47 20.82
C GLU A 302 -5.63 2.71 21.79
N ASN A 303 -5.15 3.37 22.84
CA ASN A 303 -4.31 2.76 23.88
C ASN A 303 -3.06 2.02 23.33
N ASN A 304 -2.38 2.60 22.33
CA ASN A 304 -1.25 2.00 21.62
C ASN A 304 -1.58 0.65 20.96
N THR A 305 -2.84 0.43 20.58
CA THR A 305 -3.27 -0.69 19.76
C THR A 305 -3.92 -0.18 18.49
N LEU A 306 -3.50 -0.68 17.33
CA LEU A 306 -4.15 -0.46 16.05
C LEU A 306 -5.10 -1.62 15.80
N LYS A 307 -6.39 -1.34 15.75
CA LYS A 307 -7.42 -2.29 15.30
C LYS A 307 -7.66 -2.08 13.82
N ILE A 308 -7.10 -2.95 12.98
CA ILE A 308 -7.12 -2.84 11.53
C ILE A 308 -8.25 -3.72 10.99
N ASN A 309 -9.10 -3.14 10.15
CA ASN A 309 -10.17 -3.85 9.46
C ASN A 309 -10.09 -3.55 7.96
N THR A 310 -10.02 -4.59 7.14
CA THR A 310 -10.08 -4.49 5.69
C THR A 310 -11.53 -4.50 5.22
N HIS A 311 -11.86 -3.55 4.35
CA HIS A 311 -13.13 -3.43 3.65
C HIS A 311 -12.89 -3.62 2.15
N VAL A 312 -13.88 -4.14 1.44
CA VAL A 312 -13.78 -4.41 -0.01
C VAL A 312 -15.00 -3.90 -0.76
N VAL A 313 -14.80 -3.33 -1.94
CA VAL A 313 -15.89 -2.89 -2.82
C VAL A 313 -16.34 -4.05 -3.70
N ASN A 314 -17.34 -4.80 -3.23
CA ASN A 314 -17.86 -5.96 -3.96
C ASN A 314 -18.78 -5.60 -5.15
N SER A 315 -19.39 -4.41 -5.12
CA SER A 315 -20.35 -3.97 -6.11
C SER A 315 -20.40 -2.44 -6.20
N ILE A 316 -20.76 -1.95 -7.38
CA ILE A 316 -21.06 -0.53 -7.65
C ILE A 316 -22.44 -0.44 -8.30
N PRO A 317 -23.14 0.71 -8.26
CA PRO A 317 -24.50 0.83 -8.81
C PRO A 317 -24.65 0.39 -10.27
N SER A 318 -23.64 0.66 -11.10
CA SER A 318 -23.61 0.23 -12.51
C SER A 318 -23.26 -1.26 -12.70
N LYS A 319 -22.69 -1.91 -11.69
CA LYS A 319 -22.15 -3.27 -11.78
C LYS A 319 -22.29 -4.04 -10.44
N PRO A 320 -23.44 -4.71 -10.23
CA PRO A 320 -23.69 -5.50 -9.01
C PRO A 320 -22.77 -6.71 -8.82
N GLN A 321 -22.16 -7.21 -9.90
CA GLN A 321 -21.26 -8.37 -9.89
C GLN A 321 -19.79 -7.97 -10.12
N LEU A 322 -19.41 -6.76 -9.69
CA LEU A 322 -18.08 -6.19 -9.89
C LEU A 322 -16.97 -7.15 -9.44
N ALA A 323 -17.05 -7.64 -8.20
CA ALA A 323 -16.05 -8.56 -7.65
C ALA A 323 -15.87 -9.82 -8.50
N ALA A 324 -16.98 -10.48 -8.90
CA ALA A 324 -16.91 -11.69 -9.70
C ALA A 324 -16.31 -11.44 -11.09
N GLU A 325 -16.66 -10.33 -11.74
CA GLU A 325 -16.10 -9.96 -13.04
C GLU A 325 -14.60 -9.67 -12.96
N TYR A 326 -14.16 -8.89 -11.96
CA TYR A 326 -12.75 -8.53 -11.83
C TYR A 326 -11.89 -9.67 -11.28
N ARG A 327 -12.44 -10.56 -10.44
CA ARG A 327 -11.78 -11.82 -10.08
C ARG A 327 -11.46 -12.64 -11.33
N GLU A 328 -12.41 -12.77 -12.25
CA GLU A 328 -12.19 -13.52 -13.49
C GLU A 328 -11.20 -12.82 -14.45
N LYS A 329 -11.21 -11.47 -14.50
CA LYS A 329 -10.19 -10.72 -15.25
C LYS A 329 -8.79 -10.98 -14.70
N LEU A 330 -8.61 -10.85 -13.38
CA LEU A 330 -7.33 -11.09 -12.71
C LEU A 330 -6.88 -12.54 -12.92
N ARG A 331 -7.78 -13.52 -12.74
CA ARG A 331 -7.52 -14.95 -12.99
C ARG A 331 -6.91 -15.18 -14.37
N LYS A 332 -7.52 -14.63 -15.44
CA LYS A 332 -7.04 -14.77 -16.82
C LYS A 332 -5.70 -14.08 -17.05
N GLN A 333 -5.48 -12.91 -16.47
CA GLN A 333 -4.22 -12.18 -16.59
C GLN A 333 -3.09 -12.94 -15.90
N THR A 334 -3.32 -13.44 -14.69
CA THR A 334 -2.37 -14.25 -13.94
C THR A 334 -2.09 -15.57 -14.66
N GLU A 335 -3.10 -16.24 -15.21
CA GLU A 335 -2.93 -17.47 -16.01
C GLU A 335 -2.02 -17.22 -17.22
N ALA A 336 -2.25 -16.14 -17.97
CA ALA A 336 -1.42 -15.78 -19.12
C ALA A 336 0.03 -15.45 -18.72
N SER A 337 0.21 -14.70 -17.62
CA SER A 337 1.52 -14.34 -17.08
C SER A 337 2.28 -15.56 -16.57
N ALA A 338 1.64 -16.42 -15.77
CA ALA A 338 2.20 -17.66 -15.24
C ALA A 338 2.60 -18.61 -16.37
N SER A 339 1.72 -18.80 -17.36
CA SER A 339 2.02 -19.61 -18.55
C SER A 339 3.24 -19.09 -19.29
N SER A 340 3.31 -17.77 -19.54
CA SER A 340 4.47 -17.16 -20.19
C SER A 340 5.76 -17.35 -19.38
N LYS A 341 5.73 -17.12 -18.07
CA LYS A 341 6.89 -17.28 -17.19
C LYS A 341 7.37 -18.73 -17.15
N ILE A 342 6.47 -19.70 -16.96
CA ILE A 342 6.81 -21.12 -16.92
C ILE A 342 7.39 -21.59 -18.26
N ASN A 343 6.83 -21.13 -19.39
CA ASN A 343 7.37 -21.46 -20.71
C ASN A 343 8.81 -20.95 -20.88
N ASN A 344 9.13 -19.79 -20.30
CA ASN A 344 10.47 -19.19 -20.39
C ASN A 344 11.51 -19.85 -19.47
N LEU A 345 11.10 -20.63 -18.46
CA LEU A 345 12.04 -21.37 -17.59
C LEU A 345 12.78 -22.50 -18.34
N ASN A 346 12.31 -22.90 -19.53
CA ASN A 346 12.89 -24.00 -20.32
C ASN A 346 13.01 -25.34 -19.56
N ILE A 347 12.18 -25.56 -18.55
CA ILE A 347 12.12 -26.80 -17.78
C ILE A 347 11.17 -27.79 -18.49
N PRO A 348 11.59 -29.02 -18.80
CA PRO A 348 10.75 -30.02 -19.46
C PRO A 348 9.72 -30.60 -18.48
N LEU A 349 8.57 -29.92 -18.35
CA LEU A 349 7.43 -30.38 -17.55
C LEU A 349 6.38 -31.11 -18.40
N PRO A 350 5.83 -32.26 -17.95
CA PRO A 350 4.63 -32.85 -18.53
C PRO A 350 3.49 -31.83 -18.61
N LYS A 351 2.62 -31.94 -19.62
CA LYS A 351 1.57 -30.96 -19.89
C LYS A 351 0.61 -30.81 -18.70
N GLU A 352 0.26 -31.92 -18.06
CA GLU A 352 -0.65 -31.99 -16.93
C GLU A 352 -0.05 -31.29 -15.71
N ILE A 353 1.24 -31.53 -15.43
CA ILE A 353 1.96 -30.87 -14.31
C ILE A 353 2.13 -29.38 -14.57
N ARG A 354 2.40 -28.99 -15.82
CA ARG A 354 2.48 -27.58 -16.22
C ARG A 354 1.16 -26.85 -15.96
N GLN A 355 0.05 -27.44 -16.35
CA GLN A 355 -1.26 -26.84 -16.13
C GLN A 355 -1.58 -26.76 -14.64
N ALA A 356 -1.35 -27.83 -13.88
CA ALA A 356 -1.57 -27.83 -12.44
C ALA A 356 -0.74 -26.74 -11.72
N LEU A 357 0.52 -26.53 -12.13
CA LEU A 357 1.35 -25.46 -11.57
C LEU A 357 0.81 -24.06 -11.90
N ILE A 358 0.33 -23.85 -13.14
CA ILE A 358 -0.33 -22.59 -13.53
C ILE A 358 -1.56 -22.35 -12.65
N ASP A 359 -2.40 -23.38 -12.46
CA ASP A 359 -3.63 -23.29 -11.67
C ASP A 359 -3.30 -22.95 -10.20
N VAL A 360 -2.25 -23.55 -9.62
CA VAL A 360 -1.77 -23.20 -8.28
C VAL A 360 -1.30 -21.75 -8.21
N ILE A 361 -0.50 -21.26 -9.17
CA ILE A 361 -0.05 -19.85 -9.19
C ILE A 361 -1.24 -18.90 -9.25
N VAL A 362 -2.24 -19.23 -10.06
CA VAL A 362 -3.45 -18.43 -10.22
C VAL A 362 -4.22 -18.38 -8.90
N GLU A 363 -4.50 -19.52 -8.26
CA GLU A 363 -5.24 -19.53 -7.00
C GLU A 363 -4.43 -18.89 -5.86
N MET A 364 -3.12 -19.09 -5.80
CA MET A 364 -2.25 -18.40 -4.83
C MET A 364 -2.32 -16.89 -4.98
N ASN A 365 -2.25 -16.37 -6.21
CA ASN A 365 -2.37 -14.93 -6.44
C ASN A 365 -3.76 -14.40 -6.05
N LEU A 366 -4.83 -15.15 -6.34
CA LEU A 366 -6.19 -14.75 -5.97
C LEU A 366 -6.42 -14.76 -4.46
N LEU A 367 -5.82 -15.70 -3.74
CA LEU A 367 -5.78 -15.69 -2.28
C LEU A 367 -4.99 -14.47 -1.79
N HIS A 368 -3.81 -14.23 -2.37
CA HIS A 368 -2.91 -13.19 -1.89
C HIS A 368 -3.45 -11.77 -2.01
N VAL A 369 -4.14 -11.46 -3.10
CA VAL A 369 -4.78 -10.14 -3.23
C VAL A 369 -5.95 -9.94 -2.27
N CYS A 370 -6.48 -11.01 -1.66
CA CYS A 370 -7.55 -10.94 -0.66
C CYS A 370 -7.04 -10.94 0.79
N GLY A 371 -5.81 -11.39 1.02
CA GLY A 371 -5.25 -11.66 2.35
C GLY A 371 -5.80 -12.94 2.99
N ASP A 372 -5.15 -13.34 4.09
CA ASP A 372 -5.32 -14.54 4.89
C ASP A 372 -5.18 -15.82 4.02
N GLU A 373 -4.03 -16.02 3.38
CA GLU A 373 -3.81 -17.07 2.40
C GLU A 373 -3.75 -18.47 3.02
N HIS A 374 -4.70 -19.32 2.63
CA HIS A 374 -4.74 -20.71 3.07
C HIS A 374 -4.62 -21.66 1.89
N LEU A 375 -3.49 -22.37 1.79
CA LEU A 375 -3.28 -23.39 0.76
C LEU A 375 -4.16 -24.62 1.02
N THR A 376 -4.75 -25.15 -0.06
CA THR A 376 -5.46 -26.43 0.00
C THR A 376 -4.49 -27.61 -0.06
N GLU A 377 -4.93 -28.78 0.40
CA GLU A 377 -4.14 -30.02 0.28
C GLU A 377 -3.75 -30.34 -1.17
N GLU A 378 -4.62 -30.02 -2.13
CA GLU A 378 -4.37 -30.22 -3.56
C GLU A 378 -3.23 -29.31 -4.07
N MET A 379 -3.24 -28.04 -3.67
CA MET A 379 -2.16 -27.10 -4.02
C MET A 379 -0.81 -27.57 -3.47
N LEU A 380 -0.79 -28.02 -2.21
CA LEU A 380 0.42 -28.55 -1.57
C LEU A 380 0.95 -29.80 -2.29
N GLN A 381 0.08 -30.69 -2.76
CA GLN A 381 0.50 -31.87 -3.53
C GLN A 381 1.15 -31.49 -4.87
N VAL A 382 0.59 -30.49 -5.57
CA VAL A 382 1.17 -29.99 -6.83
C VAL A 382 2.54 -29.36 -6.59
N ILE A 383 2.69 -28.55 -5.54
CA ILE A 383 3.98 -27.94 -5.15
C ILE A 383 5.02 -29.03 -4.85
N GLN A 384 4.66 -30.07 -4.06
CA GLN A 384 5.55 -31.19 -3.77
C GLN A 384 6.02 -31.94 -5.02
N ILE A 385 5.12 -32.18 -5.97
CA ILE A 385 5.46 -32.84 -7.24
C ILE A 385 6.45 -31.97 -8.03
N PHE A 386 6.22 -30.66 -8.08
CA PHE A 386 7.10 -29.73 -8.76
C PHE A 386 8.50 -29.68 -8.12
N GLU A 387 8.59 -29.53 -6.80
CA GLU A 387 9.85 -29.53 -6.06
C GLU A 387 10.67 -30.82 -6.28
N LYS A 388 9.99 -31.97 -6.30
CA LYS A 388 10.62 -33.26 -6.61
C LYS A 388 11.19 -33.29 -8.03
N ILE A 389 10.50 -32.70 -9.01
CA ILE A 389 11.00 -32.57 -10.38
C ILE A 389 12.24 -31.65 -10.43
N MET A 390 12.27 -30.62 -9.58
CA MET A 390 13.40 -29.71 -9.45
C MET A 390 14.60 -30.28 -8.67
N GLY A 391 14.52 -31.53 -8.22
CA GLY A 391 15.60 -32.22 -7.51
C GLY A 391 15.66 -31.92 -6.01
N GLN A 392 14.63 -31.28 -5.46
CA GLN A 392 14.48 -31.06 -4.02
C GLN A 392 13.73 -32.25 -3.40
N GLU A 393 14.44 -33.36 -3.18
CA GLU A 393 13.84 -34.62 -2.69
C GLU A 393 13.30 -34.53 -1.25
N ASN A 394 13.69 -33.50 -0.49
CA ASN A 394 13.35 -33.31 0.92
C ASN A 394 12.52 -32.04 1.18
N PHE A 395 11.77 -31.54 0.20
CA PHE A 395 10.85 -30.41 0.44
C PHE A 395 9.83 -30.79 1.51
N ASP A 396 9.88 -30.09 2.64
CA ASP A 396 8.89 -30.21 3.70
C ASP A 396 7.75 -29.23 3.45
N PRO A 397 6.55 -29.70 3.08
CA PRO A 397 5.40 -28.83 2.79
C PRO A 397 4.99 -28.01 4.02
N THR A 398 5.30 -28.48 5.23
CA THR A 398 5.00 -27.77 6.47
C THR A 398 5.95 -26.59 6.72
N SER A 399 7.06 -26.52 5.97
CA SER A 399 7.99 -25.38 5.99
C SER A 399 7.59 -24.27 5.01
N PHE A 400 6.66 -24.54 4.09
CA PHE A 400 6.15 -23.54 3.16
C PHE A 400 4.94 -22.84 3.78
N GLN A 401 5.22 -21.68 4.39
CA GLN A 401 4.19 -20.82 4.97
C GLN A 401 3.83 -19.72 3.96
N PRO A 402 2.69 -19.82 3.26
CA PRO A 402 2.29 -18.86 2.22
C PRO A 402 1.91 -17.48 2.78
N ASP A 403 1.39 -17.47 4.01
CA ASP A 403 0.84 -16.33 4.75
C ASP A 403 1.72 -16.11 6.00
N TYR A 404 2.42 -14.99 6.03
CA TYR A 404 3.27 -14.63 7.16
C TYR A 404 2.46 -13.92 8.23
N PRO A 405 2.64 -14.25 9.53
CA PRO A 405 1.87 -13.60 10.57
C PRO A 405 2.20 -12.09 10.62
N PRO A 406 1.25 -11.26 11.07
CA PRO A 406 -0.07 -11.60 11.62
C PRO A 406 -1.18 -11.81 10.55
N ALA A 407 -2.45 -11.89 10.95
CA ALA A 407 -3.58 -11.93 10.01
C ALA A 407 -3.73 -10.58 9.26
N ASP A 408 -4.29 -10.60 8.05
CA ASP A 408 -4.27 -9.46 7.13
C ASP A 408 -5.52 -8.58 7.21
N ASN A 409 -6.67 -9.22 7.43
CA ASN A 409 -7.94 -8.55 7.25
C ASN A 409 -8.51 -7.95 8.54
N ASN A 410 -8.39 -8.66 9.67
CA ASN A 410 -8.91 -8.21 10.96
C ASN A 410 -7.90 -8.52 12.06
N VAL A 411 -7.11 -7.51 12.44
CA VAL A 411 -5.97 -7.71 13.32
C VAL A 411 -5.82 -6.57 14.33
N GLU A 412 -5.30 -6.90 15.50
CA GLU A 412 -4.84 -5.93 16.50
C GLU A 412 -3.31 -5.93 16.56
N LEU A 413 -2.70 -4.78 16.29
CA LEU A 413 -1.24 -4.59 16.35
C LEU A 413 -0.87 -3.65 17.50
N ALA A 414 0.24 -3.93 18.18
CA ALA A 414 0.77 -3.01 19.18
C ALA A 414 1.59 -1.90 18.51
N LEU A 415 1.40 -0.66 18.97
CA LEU A 415 2.18 0.51 18.57
C LEU A 415 3.42 0.72 19.44
#